data_AF-R4LTU1-F1
#
_entry.id   AF-R4LTU1-F1
#
_cell.length_a   1.000
_cell.length_b   1.000
_cell.length_c   1.000
_cell.angle_alpha   90.00
_cell.angle_beta   90.00
_cell.angle_gamma   90.00
#
_symmetry.space_group_name_H-M   'P 1'
#
loop_
_entity.id
_entity.type
_entity.pdbx_description
1 polymer ?
#
loop_
_entity_poly.entity_id
_entity_poly.type
_entity_poly.pdbx_seq_one_letter_code
_entity_poly.pdbx_strand_id
1 'polypeptide(L)'
;MRTGGTSRLVVENIHKLSRRPWIFVTGRLEGDPLRIGDSVTVRGDGDVAVPAVVRSIELHGAPGRTTIALDATLGTEVTAGTVIARP
;
A
#
# COMPACT_ATOMS: atom_id res chain seq x y z
N MET A 1 -13.01 -13.77 13.97
CA MET A 1 -12.52 -14.25 12.66
C MET A 1 -13.34 -13.53 11.60
N ARG A 2 -12.80 -12.48 10.97
CA ARG A 2 -13.55 -11.63 10.04
C ARG A 2 -13.11 -11.93 8.60
N THR A 3 -14.08 -12.24 7.77
CA THR A 3 -14.00 -12.66 6.37
C THR A 3 -13.28 -11.61 5.52
N GLY A 4 -12.24 -12.07 4.81
CA GLY A 4 -11.32 -11.28 4.00
C GLY A 4 -12.04 -10.63 2.83
N GLY A 5 -12.08 -9.30 2.87
CA GLY A 5 -12.49 -8.48 1.77
C GLY A 5 -11.27 -8.18 0.89
N THR A 6 -11.37 -8.41 -0.42
CA THR A 6 -10.23 -8.23 -1.31
C THR A 6 -10.04 -6.75 -1.62
N SER A 7 -8.82 -6.25 -1.40
CA SER A 7 -8.43 -4.86 -1.69
C SER A 7 -7.29 -4.85 -2.69
N ARG A 8 -7.31 -3.88 -3.62
CA ARG A 8 -6.23 -3.66 -4.59
C ARG A 8 -5.91 -2.17 -4.68
N LEU A 9 -4.69 -1.81 -4.33
CA LEU A 9 -4.15 -0.46 -4.48
C LEU A 9 -3.08 -0.46 -5.56
N VAL A 10 -3.30 0.26 -6.66
CA VAL A 10 -2.30 0.45 -7.71
C VAL A 10 -1.52 1.72 -7.38
N VAL A 11 -0.21 1.58 -7.13
CA VAL A 11 0.67 2.65 -6.70
C VAL A 11 0.89 3.65 -7.86
N GLU A 12 0.68 4.93 -7.59
CA GLU A 12 0.91 6.02 -8.53
C GLU A 12 2.09 6.89 -8.09
N ASN A 13 2.24 7.11 -6.78
CA ASN A 13 3.31 7.94 -6.21
C ASN A 13 3.88 7.31 -4.95
N ILE A 14 5.19 7.52 -4.75
CA ILE A 14 5.94 7.05 -3.59
C ILE A 14 6.66 8.25 -2.97
N HIS A 15 6.47 8.44 -1.66
CA HIS A 15 7.14 9.46 -0.88
C HIS A 15 7.90 8.82 0.28
N LYS A 16 9.21 9.04 0.33
CA LYS A 16 10.06 8.64 1.45
C LYS A 16 10.41 9.87 2.28
N LEU A 17 9.99 9.90 3.53
CA LEU A 17 10.33 10.98 4.44
C LEU A 17 11.63 10.66 5.17
N SER A 18 12.61 11.56 5.12
CA SER A 18 14.01 11.36 5.55
C SER A 18 14.20 10.96 7.03
N ARG A 19 13.15 10.94 7.84
CA ARG A 19 13.15 10.60 9.28
C ARG A 19 12.01 9.69 9.71
N ARG A 20 11.29 9.08 8.78
CA ARG A 20 10.22 8.12 9.11
C ARG A 20 10.67 6.71 8.75
N PRO A 21 10.32 5.70 9.57
CA PRO A 21 10.60 4.30 9.24
C PRO A 21 9.64 3.76 8.16
N TRP A 22 8.88 4.63 7.47
CA TRP A 22 7.85 4.26 6.52
C TRP A 22 8.03 4.96 5.17
N ILE A 23 7.59 4.29 4.12
CA ILE A 23 7.26 4.91 2.83
C ILE A 23 5.76 5.19 2.77
N PHE A 24 5.40 6.30 2.14
CA PHE A 24 4.02 6.65 1.86
C PHE A 24 3.76 6.37 0.39
N VAL A 25 2.73 5.56 0.12
CA VAL A 25 2.35 5.16 -1.23
C VAL A 25 0.93 5.67 -1.47
N THR A 26 0.78 6.42 -2.55
CA THR A 26 -0.52 6.96 -2.97
C THR A 26 -0.93 6.26 -4.25
N GLY A 27 -2.22 5.91 -4.34
CA GLY A 27 -2.75 5.24 -5.51
C GLY A 27 -4.25 5.14 -5.51
N ARG A 28 -4.79 4.45 -6.52
CA ARG A 28 -6.21 4.15 -6.63
C ARG A 28 -6.54 2.85 -5.89
N LEU A 29 -7.41 2.95 -4.88
CA LEU A 29 -7.90 1.80 -4.13
C LEU A 29 -9.19 1.26 -4.75
N GLU A 30 -9.20 -0.03 -5.00
CA GLU A 30 -10.35 -0.80 -5.48
C GLU A 30 -10.70 -1.91 -4.47
N GLY A 31 -11.97 -2.28 -4.45
CA GLY A 31 -12.50 -3.27 -3.51
C GLY A 31 -12.72 -2.69 -2.12
N ASP A 32 -12.46 -3.51 -1.11
CA ASP A 32 -12.77 -3.13 0.27
C ASP A 32 -11.80 -2.10 0.84
N PRO A 33 -12.23 -1.29 1.82
CA PRO A 33 -11.33 -0.37 2.51
C PRO A 33 -10.18 -1.10 3.20
N LEU A 34 -8.97 -0.55 3.09
CA LEU A 34 -7.83 -0.94 3.90
C LEU A 34 -7.97 -0.40 5.32
N ARG A 35 -7.33 -1.07 6.28
CA ARG A 35 -7.25 -0.67 7.69
C ARG A 35 -5.81 -0.73 8.18
N ILE A 36 -5.51 0.09 9.18
CA ILE A 36 -4.24 -0.01 9.91
C ILE A 36 -4.16 -1.41 10.54
N GLY A 37 -3.01 -2.05 10.36
CA GLY A 37 -2.75 -3.42 10.81
C GLY A 37 -3.08 -4.50 9.79
N ASP A 38 -3.69 -4.17 8.65
CA ASP A 38 -3.92 -5.15 7.59
C ASP A 38 -2.58 -5.68 7.05
N SER A 39 -2.50 -7.00 6.90
CA SER A 39 -1.44 -7.66 6.14
C SER A 39 -1.74 -7.58 4.65
N VAL A 40 -0.77 -7.10 3.88
CA VAL A 40 -0.86 -6.94 2.44
C VAL A 40 0.33 -7.56 1.74
N THR A 41 0.18 -7.88 0.46
CA THR A 41 1.28 -8.28 -0.42
C THR A 41 1.59 -7.17 -1.41
N VAL A 42 2.86 -6.80 -1.49
CA VAL A 42 3.40 -5.87 -2.49
C VAL A 42 3.91 -6.70 -3.67
N ARG A 43 3.52 -6.33 -4.89
CA ARG A 43 3.94 -7.00 -6.14
C ARG A 43 4.35 -5.96 -7.19
N GLY A 44 5.63 -5.92 -7.52
CA GLY A 44 6.15 -5.24 -8.70
C GLY A 44 5.87 -6.03 -9.99
N ASP A 45 6.26 -5.47 -11.13
CA ASP A 45 6.14 -6.16 -12.42
C ASP A 45 7.17 -7.30 -12.49
N GLY A 46 6.70 -8.55 -12.60
CA GLY A 46 7.54 -9.75 -12.64
C GLY A 46 8.15 -10.22 -11.32
N ASP A 47 7.90 -9.53 -10.20
CA ASP A 47 8.58 -9.78 -8.92
C ASP A 47 7.84 -10.74 -7.96
N VAL A 48 8.62 -11.30 -7.03
CA VAL A 48 8.12 -12.10 -5.89
C VAL A 48 7.24 -11.22 -4.99
N ALA A 49 6.11 -11.77 -4.54
CA ALA A 49 5.22 -11.06 -3.64
C ALA A 49 5.86 -10.88 -2.25
N VAL A 50 6.01 -9.63 -1.81
CA VAL A 50 6.62 -9.30 -0.51
C VAL A 50 5.53 -8.94 0.51
N PRO A 51 5.51 -9.59 1.69
CA PRO A 51 4.53 -9.27 2.72
C PRO A 51 4.83 -7.92 3.38
N ALA A 52 3.79 -7.15 3.68
CA ALA A 52 3.87 -5.88 4.38
C ALA A 52 2.67 -5.66 5.30
N VAL A 53 2.74 -4.64 6.14
CA VAL A 53 1.65 -4.24 7.04
C VAL A 53 1.32 -2.77 6.84
N VAL A 54 0.03 -2.45 6.76
CA VAL A 54 -0.45 -1.07 6.70
C VAL A 54 -0.22 -0.39 8.05
N ARG A 55 0.61 0.66 8.08
CA ARG A 55 0.98 1.39 9.29
C ARG A 55 0.11 2.63 9.53
N SER A 56 -0.32 3.27 8.46
CA SER A 56 -1.17 4.47 8.48
C SER A 56 -2.01 4.53 7.21
N ILE A 57 -3.11 5.27 7.27
CA ILE A 57 -3.98 5.57 6.14
C ILE A 57 -4.32 7.05 6.18
N GLU A 58 -4.14 7.74 5.05
CA GLU A 58 -4.48 9.14 4.86
C GLU A 58 -5.44 9.28 3.68
N LEU A 59 -6.54 10.00 3.89
CA LEU A 59 -7.61 10.24 2.93
C LEU A 59 -7.73 11.74 2.66
N HIS A 60 -6.70 12.31 2.04
CA HIS A 60 -6.65 13.74 1.66
C HIS A 60 -6.62 13.93 0.14
N GLY A 61 -7.13 12.95 -0.62
CA GLY A 61 -7.14 12.96 -2.09
C GLY A 61 -8.55 12.98 -2.68
N ALA A 62 -8.62 12.97 -4.02
CA ALA A 62 -9.88 12.76 -4.74
C ALA A 62 -10.52 11.41 -4.34
N PRO A 63 -11.85 11.26 -4.44
CA PRO A 63 -12.53 10.00 -4.15
C PRO A 63 -11.85 8.80 -4.85
N GLY A 64 -11.61 7.73 -4.10
CA GLY A 64 -10.92 6.53 -4.58
C GLY A 64 -9.38 6.61 -4.57
N ARG A 65 -8.78 7.79 -4.35
CA ARG A 65 -7.34 7.89 -4.05
C ARG A 65 -7.09 7.73 -2.56
N THR A 66 -6.20 6.81 -2.23
CA THR A 66 -5.80 6.50 -0.86
C THR A 66 -4.29 6.58 -0.74
N THR A 67 -3.81 7.17 0.34
CA THR A 67 -2.40 7.08 0.74
C THR A 67 -2.28 6.15 1.92
N ILE A 68 -1.35 5.19 1.87
CA ILE A 68 -1.03 4.33 3.01
C ILE A 68 0.47 4.40 3.32
N ALA A 69 0.81 4.10 4.56
CA ALA A 69 2.21 3.94 4.99
C ALA A 69 2.58 2.47 5.11
N LEU A 70 3.73 2.08 4.54
CA LEU A 70 4.33 0.75 4.65
C LEU A 70 5.77 0.86 5.18
N ASP A 71 6.36 -0.24 5.64
CA ASP A 71 7.72 -0.23 6.19
C ASP A 71 8.76 0.20 5.13
N ALA A 72 9.72 1.05 5.54
CA ALA A 72 10.63 1.73 4.59
C ALA A 72 11.65 0.81 3.89
N THR A 73 11.84 -0.41 4.39
CA THR A 73 12.68 -1.42 3.73
C THR A 73 12.14 -1.80 2.35
N LEU A 74 10.84 -1.61 2.10
CA LEU A 74 10.18 -1.85 0.81
C LEU A 74 10.47 -0.74 -0.23
N GLY A 75 11.10 0.37 0.17
CA GLY A 75 11.20 1.57 -0.66
C GLY A 75 11.90 1.40 -2.00
N THR A 76 12.80 0.42 -2.16
CA THR A 76 13.44 0.11 -3.45
C THR A 76 12.63 -0.82 -4.33
N GLU A 77 11.66 -1.54 -3.76
CA GLU A 77 10.83 -2.53 -4.46
C GLU A 77 9.49 -1.93 -4.94
N VAL A 78 9.10 -0.78 -4.39
CA VAL A 78 7.85 -0.11 -4.74
C VAL A 78 8.11 1.00 -5.76
N THR A 79 7.50 0.86 -6.94
CA THR A 79 7.51 1.84 -8.02
C THR A 79 6.07 2.15 -8.46
N ALA A 80 5.90 3.15 -9.32
CA ALA A 80 4.59 3.40 -9.93
C ALA A 80 4.18 2.18 -10.77
N GLY A 81 2.93 1.73 -10.61
CA GLY A 81 2.41 0.48 -11.19
C GLY A 81 2.47 -0.72 -10.24
N THR A 82 3.26 -0.67 -9.17
CA THR A 82 3.26 -1.71 -8.12
C THR A 82 1.85 -1.91 -7.57
N VAL A 83 1.49 -3.16 -7.32
CA VAL A 83 0.18 -3.54 -6.77
C VAL A 83 0.33 -3.94 -5.32
N ILE A 84 -0.48 -3.33 -4.46
CA ILE A 84 -0.61 -3.70 -3.05
C ILE A 84 -1.97 -4.35 -2.87
N ALA A 85 -1.99 -5.61 -2.43
CA ALA A 85 -3.22 -6.39 -2.32
C ALA A 85 -3.43 -6.94 -0.91
N ARG A 86 -4.68 -6.88 -0.43
CA ARG A 86 -5.15 -7.65 0.72
C ARG A 86 -6.06 -8.77 0.19
N PRO A 87 -5.80 -10.05 0.51
CA PRO A 87 -6.68 -11.15 0.11
C PRO A 87 -8.07 -11.03 0.76
#